data_AF-A0A4Q5YF07-F1
#
_entry.id   AF-A0A4Q5YF07-F1
#
_cell.length_a   1.000
_cell.length_b   1.000
_cell.length_c   1.000
_cell.angle_alpha   90.00
_cell.angle_beta   90.00
_cell.angle_gamma   90.00
#
_symmetry.space_group_name_H-M   'P 1'
#
loop_
_entity.id
_entity.type
_entity.pdbx_description
1 polymer ?
#
loop_
_entity_poly.entity_id
_entity_poly.type
_entity_poly.pdbx_seq_one_letter_code
_entity_poly.pdbx_strand_id
1 'polypeptide(L)' 'METNKAVNQPTDGRATPFAQTYFHGTKAALRVGDLIEPGFNSNYGQRKNAKFIFLSATLDAAVWGAELAFGDGPERI' A
#
# COMPACT_ATOMS: atom_id res chain seq x y z
N MET A 1 -38.90 -8.49 -9.34
CA MET A 1 -37.90 -8.06 -8.33
C MET A 1 -36.55 -8.08 -9.05
N GLU A 2 -36.13 -6.93 -9.54
CA GLU A 2 -34.87 -6.81 -10.30
C GLU A 2 -33.71 -6.69 -9.32
N THR A 3 -32.70 -7.53 -9.50
CA THR A 3 -31.48 -7.54 -8.70
C THR A 3 -30.54 -6.45 -9.20
N ASN A 4 -30.40 -5.37 -8.42
CA ASN A 4 -29.39 -4.34 -8.68
C ASN A 4 -27.99 -4.94 -8.51
N LYS A 5 -27.36 -5.33 -9.63
CA LYS A 5 -25.92 -5.56 -9.68
C LYS A 5 -25.23 -4.20 -9.49
N ALA A 6 -24.62 -4.01 -8.33
CA ALA A 6 -23.75 -2.88 -8.08
C ALA A 6 -22.61 -2.90 -9.13
N VAL A 7 -22.68 -1.97 -10.07
CA VAL A 7 -21.58 -1.71 -11.00
C VAL A 7 -20.44 -1.14 -10.16
N ASN A 8 -19.38 -1.92 -9.96
CA ASN A 8 -18.12 -1.41 -9.43
C ASN A 8 -17.52 -0.48 -10.49
N GLN A 9 -17.80 0.82 -10.36
CA GLN A 9 -17.09 1.84 -11.11
C GLN A 9 -15.62 1.87 -10.64
N PRO A 10 -14.66 2.17 -11.52
CA PRO A 10 -13.27 2.33 -11.12
C PRO A 10 -13.21 3.48 -10.11
N THR A 11 -12.81 3.19 -8.88
CA THR A 11 -12.52 4.24 -7.93
C THR A 11 -11.28 4.98 -8.44
N ASP A 12 -11.28 6.31 -8.38
CA ASP A 12 -10.21 7.22 -8.86
C ASP A 12 -8.86 7.04 -8.11
N GLY A 13 -8.64 5.91 -7.42
CA GLY A 13 -7.48 5.59 -6.59
C GLY A 13 -7.32 6.46 -5.35
N ARG A 14 -8.17 7.48 -5.18
CA ARG A 14 -8.09 8.44 -4.09
C ARG A 14 -8.79 7.91 -2.84
N ALA A 15 -8.09 8.04 -1.70
CA ALA A 15 -8.68 7.84 -0.39
C ALA A 15 -9.83 8.83 -0.17
N THR A 16 -10.96 8.36 0.37
CA THR A 16 -12.10 9.22 0.74
C THR A 16 -12.52 8.93 2.18
N PRO A 17 -13.10 9.91 2.91
CA PRO A 17 -13.40 9.75 4.35
C PRO A 17 -14.33 8.59 4.71
N PHE A 18 -15.12 8.10 3.75
CA PHE A 18 -16.14 7.06 3.96
C PHE A 18 -15.84 5.74 3.25
N ALA A 19 -14.71 5.63 2.55
CA ALA A 19 -14.28 4.40 1.90
C ALA A 19 -13.05 3.83 2.62
N GLN A 20 -13.14 2.56 3.04
CA GLN A 20 -12.01 1.86 3.62
C GLN A 20 -10.84 1.88 2.64
N THR A 21 -9.73 2.49 3.05
CA THR A 21 -8.51 2.61 2.26
C THR A 21 -7.38 1.93 3.01
N TYR A 22 -6.46 1.31 2.27
CA TYR A 22 -5.23 0.75 2.80
C TYR A 22 -4.04 1.49 2.18
N PHE A 23 -3.07 1.82 3.01
CA PHE A 23 -1.88 2.59 2.66
C PHE A 23 -0.63 1.71 2.77
N HIS A 24 0.32 1.90 1.87
CA HIS A 24 1.59 1.19 1.87
C HIS A 24 2.75 2.18 1.88
N GLY A 25 3.40 2.35 3.03
CA GLY A 25 4.60 3.16 3.12
C GLY A 25 5.82 2.46 2.52
N THR A 26 6.51 3.12 1.58
CA THR A 26 7.70 2.57 0.91
C THR A 26 8.61 3.67 0.36
N LYS A 27 9.84 3.30 -0.05
CA LYS A 27 10.72 4.14 -0.88
C LYS A 27 10.80 3.67 -2.34
N ALA A 28 10.11 2.56 -2.66
CA ALA A 28 10.02 2.08 -4.03
C ALA A 28 9.25 3.09 -4.90
N ALA A 29 9.73 3.34 -6.12
CA ALA A 29 9.11 4.27 -7.06
C ALA A 29 7.93 3.62 -7.81
N LEU A 30 6.89 3.25 -7.08
CA LEU A 30 5.67 2.64 -7.62
C LEU A 30 4.77 3.66 -8.32
N ARG A 31 4.00 3.19 -9.31
CA ARG A 31 2.96 3.92 -10.02
C ARG A 31 1.62 3.24 -9.84
N VAL A 32 0.54 3.99 -10.02
CA VAL A 32 -0.82 3.43 -10.02
C VAL A 32 -0.94 2.38 -11.13
N GLY A 33 -1.41 1.19 -10.77
CA GLY A 33 -1.51 0.04 -11.67
C GLY A 33 -0.35 -0.94 -11.57
N ASP A 34 0.73 -0.59 -10.86
CA ASP A 34 1.84 -1.52 -10.62
C ASP A 34 1.39 -2.67 -9.69
N LEU A 35 1.88 -3.88 -9.99
CA LEU A 35 1.66 -5.06 -9.16
C LEU A 35 2.71 -5.11 -8.04
N ILE A 36 2.23 -5.28 -6.81
CA ILE A 36 3.08 -5.56 -5.65
C ILE A 36 2.93 -7.03 -5.24
N GLU A 37 4.05 -7.71 -5.02
CA GLU A 37 4.09 -9.12 -4.62
C GLU A 37 5.04 -9.33 -3.43
N PRO A 38 4.82 -10.35 -2.60
CA PRO A 38 5.79 -10.76 -1.59
C PRO A 38 7.07 -11.28 -2.27
N GLY A 39 8.16 -11.41 -1.52
CA GLY A 39 9.45 -11.85 -2.07
C GLY A 39 10.55 -10.80 -2.04
N PHE A 40 10.25 -9.58 -1.59
CA PHE A 40 11.25 -8.57 -1.30
C PHE A 40 11.80 -8.72 0.12
N ASN A 41 13.02 -8.24 0.35
CA ASN A 41 13.64 -8.26 1.67
C ASN A 41 12.92 -7.33 2.64
N SER A 42 12.71 -7.78 3.87
CA SER A 42 12.12 -6.98 4.94
C SER A 42 12.94 -5.71 5.21
N ASN A 43 12.25 -4.63 5.55
CA ASN A 43 12.86 -3.39 6.04
C ASN A 43 13.39 -3.53 7.48
N TYR A 44 13.02 -4.60 8.18
CA TYR A 44 13.33 -4.80 9.60
C TYR A 44 14.31 -5.96 9.85
N GLY A 45 15.16 -5.80 10.87
CA GLY A 45 16.06 -6.83 11.38
C GLY A 45 17.08 -7.31 10.34
N GLN A 46 17.22 -8.63 10.20
CA GLN A 46 18.16 -9.28 9.27
C GLN A 46 17.72 -9.20 7.79
N ARG A 47 16.67 -8.44 7.48
CA ARG A 47 16.19 -8.22 6.10
C ARG A 47 15.87 -9.52 5.36
N LYS A 48 15.33 -10.50 6.08
CA LYS A 48 14.87 -11.76 5.51
C LYS A 48 13.77 -11.49 4.49
N ASN A 49 13.63 -12.40 3.53
CA ASN A 49 12.56 -12.37 2.55
C ASN A 49 11.20 -12.25 3.25
N ALA A 50 10.44 -11.21 2.91
CA ALA A 50 9.15 -10.92 3.50
C ALA A 50 8.07 -11.78 2.84
N LYS A 51 7.36 -12.55 3.66
CA LYS A 51 6.25 -13.42 3.22
C LYS A 51 4.95 -12.67 2.96
N PHE A 52 4.87 -11.41 3.41
CA PHE A 52 3.66 -10.60 3.39
C PHE A 52 3.96 -9.19 2.93
N ILE A 53 2.94 -8.54 2.37
CA ILE A 53 2.92 -7.11 2.08
C ILE A 53 2.21 -6.44 3.27
N PHE A 54 2.86 -5.43 3.85
CA PHE A 54 2.33 -4.72 5.00
C PHE A 54 1.55 -3.49 4.53
N LEU A 55 0.28 -3.43 4.93
CA LEU A 55 -0.63 -2.32 4.66
C LEU A 55 -1.21 -1.79 5.98
N SER A 56 -1.57 -0.51 6.01
CA SER A 56 -2.23 0.11 7.17
C SER A 56 -3.54 0.78 6.79
N ALA A 57 -4.51 0.76 7.71
CA ALA A 57 -5.74 1.55 7.60
C ALA A 57 -5.57 3.01 8.09
N THR A 58 -4.41 3.37 8.64
CA THR A 58 -4.10 4.72 9.11
C THR A 58 -2.94 5.32 8.33
N LEU A 59 -3.06 6.61 7.98
CA LEU A 59 -2.01 7.34 7.27
C LEU A 59 -0.73 7.42 8.10
N ASP A 60 -0.84 7.66 9.40
CA ASP A 60 0.29 7.79 10.32
C ASP A 60 1.19 6.53 10.32
N ALA A 61 0.61 5.33 10.43
CA ALA A 61 1.41 4.10 10.37
C ALA A 61 2.01 3.83 8.98
N ALA A 62 1.39 4.34 7.91
CA ALA A 62 1.99 4.28 6.58
C ALA A 62 3.18 5.26 6.43
N VAL A 63 3.13 6.43 7.06
CA VAL A 63 4.28 7.35 7.13
C VAL A 63 5.48 6.64 7.77
N TRP A 64 5.29 5.98 8.92
CA TRP A 64 6.34 5.16 9.54
C TRP A 64 6.89 4.08 8.60
N GLY A 65 6.01 3.41 7.85
CA GLY A 65 6.42 2.41 6.86
C GLY A 65 7.33 2.98 5.76
N ALA A 66 7.07 4.22 5.31
CA ALA A 66 7.84 4.89 4.27
C ALA A 66 9.21 5.39 4.79
N GLU A 67 9.23 6.03 5.95
CA GLU A 67 10.48 6.56 6.55
C GLU A 67 11.47 5.44 6.87
N LEU A 68 10.97 4.34 7.45
CA LEU A 68 11.77 3.17 7.83
C LEU A 68 12.06 2.24 6.66
N ALA A 69 11.51 2.49 5.47
CA ALA A 69 11.80 1.67 4.31
C ALA A 69 13.27 1.78 3.92
N PHE A 70 13.84 0.64 3.50
CA PHE A 70 15.22 0.60 3.05
C PHE A 70 15.34 1.16 1.63
N GLY A 71 16.37 1.97 1.40
CA GLY A 71 16.71 2.56 0.10
C GLY A 71 16.96 4.06 0.22
N ASP A 72 17.59 4.61 -0.82
CA ASP A 72 17.99 6.03 -0.87
C ASP A 72 16.96 6.90 -1.63
N GLY A 73 15.87 6.31 -2.09
CA GLY A 73 14.76 7.01 -2.74
C GLY A 73 13.91 7.80 -1.74
N PRO A 74 13.08 8.75 -2.22
CA PRO A 74 12.16 9.49 -1.36
C PRO A 74 11.04 8.59 -0.83
N GLU A 75 10.51 8.95 0.34
CA GLU A 75 9.34 8.32 0.95
C GLU A 75 8.09 8.47 0.08
N ARG A 76 7.27 7.41 0.00
CA ARG A 76 6.02 7.34 -0.76
C ARG A 76 4.96 6.53 0.00
N ILE A 77 3.69 6.84 -0.28
CA ILE A 77 2.49 6.14 0.22
C ILE A 77 1.57 5.87 -0.96
#